data_AF-F4RVA0-F1
#
_entry.id   AF-F4RVA0-F1
#
_cell.length_a   1.000
_cell.length_b   1.000
_cell.length_c   1.000
_cell.angle_alpha   90.00
_cell.angle_beta   90.00
_cell.angle_gamma   90.00
#
_symmetry.space_group_name_H-M   'P 1'
#
loop_
_entity.id
_entity.type
_entity.pdbx_description
1 polymer ?
#
loop_
_entity_poly.entity_id
_entity_poly.type
_entity_poly.pdbx_seq_one_letter_code
_entity_poly.pdbx_strand_id
1 'polypeptide(L)'
;MATTSWATNSATYAISVTGFKVLDENQLPVTEIGKDRHQPGFKNGSTESAFAAFAIPLPAKPHHDDHKSKTEAKTLAGGIITGLNGLKIEGYFRFVQLSNNAGVSVDFVVEGLDQKFKAKEDINYHIHEKPATKDCSGLGPKLIDFSKDHRPLKGVKTNRQSFIDHTLSLFPVKGKTSIVDRSITIHDGVTTNYLGCATILV
;
A
#
# COMPACT_ATOMS: atom_id res chain seq x y z
N MET A 1 -36.94 -39.17 -21.40
CA MET A 1 -36.12 -37.96 -21.56
C MET A 1 -35.48 -37.66 -20.22
N ALA A 2 -34.16 -37.77 -20.12
CA ALA A 2 -33.41 -37.67 -18.87
C ALA A 2 -32.82 -36.26 -18.72
N THR A 3 -33.05 -35.63 -17.57
CA THR A 3 -32.48 -34.34 -17.18
C THR A 3 -31.11 -34.55 -16.58
N THR A 4 -30.06 -34.05 -17.23
CA THR A 4 -28.71 -33.99 -16.64
C THR A 4 -28.53 -32.67 -15.90
N SER A 5 -28.56 -32.74 -14.57
CA SER A 5 -28.12 -31.66 -13.67
C SER A 5 -26.60 -31.55 -13.69
N TRP A 6 -26.06 -30.36 -13.97
CA TRP A 6 -24.63 -30.09 -13.82
C TRP A 6 -24.36 -29.63 -12.40
N ALA A 7 -23.70 -30.48 -11.62
CA ALA A 7 -23.15 -30.11 -10.33
C ALA A 7 -21.98 -29.14 -10.54
N THR A 8 -22.08 -27.94 -9.95
CA THR A 8 -20.97 -26.99 -9.85
C THR A 8 -19.97 -27.51 -8.82
N ASN A 9 -18.86 -28.08 -9.29
CA ASN A 9 -17.70 -28.32 -8.45
C ASN A 9 -17.02 -26.97 -8.15
N SER A 10 -17.37 -26.38 -7.01
CA SER A 10 -16.59 -25.31 -6.40
C SER A 10 -15.27 -25.90 -5.90
N ALA A 11 -14.26 -25.94 -6.76
CA ALA A 11 -12.89 -26.18 -6.36
C ALA A 11 -12.38 -24.92 -5.65
N THR A 12 -12.44 -24.91 -4.33
CA THR A 12 -11.74 -23.93 -3.49
C THR A 12 -10.24 -24.19 -3.64
N TYR A 13 -9.57 -23.43 -4.50
CA TYR A 13 -8.11 -23.44 -4.56
C TYR A 13 -7.57 -22.73 -3.31
N ALA A 14 -7.04 -23.51 -2.37
CA ALA A 14 -6.21 -22.98 -1.30
C ALA A 14 -4.90 -22.46 -1.93
N ILE A 15 -4.80 -21.14 -2.09
CA ILE A 15 -3.54 -20.50 -2.48
C ILE A 15 -2.63 -20.53 -1.25
N SER A 16 -1.62 -21.39 -1.28
CA SER A 16 -0.54 -21.41 -0.29
C SER A 16 0.28 -20.14 -0.41
N VAL A 17 0.11 -19.21 0.51
CA VAL A 17 0.85 -17.94 0.58
C VAL A 17 2.19 -18.18 1.29
N THR A 18 3.09 -18.94 0.68
CA THR A 18 4.48 -19.06 1.14
C THR A 18 5.33 -18.01 0.43
N GLY A 19 5.46 -16.82 1.04
CA GLY A 19 6.30 -15.76 0.44
C GLY A 19 6.39 -14.42 1.18
N PHE A 20 5.61 -14.16 2.24
CA PHE A 20 5.77 -12.93 3.01
C PHE A 20 6.86 -13.08 4.07
N LYS A 21 8.08 -12.61 3.78
CA LYS A 21 9.00 -12.19 4.84
C LYS A 21 8.46 -10.88 5.40
N VAL A 22 7.91 -10.95 6.62
CA VAL A 22 7.68 -9.76 7.44
C VAL A 22 9.05 -9.13 7.68
N LEU A 23 9.27 -7.94 7.11
CA LEU A 23 10.42 -7.12 7.49
C LEU A 23 10.17 -6.63 8.92
N ASP A 24 11.08 -6.99 9.82
CA ASP A 24 11.13 -6.57 11.21
C ASP A 24 11.13 -5.03 11.31
N GLU A 25 10.34 -4.49 12.23
CA GLU A 25 10.00 -3.06 12.37
C GLU A 25 11.19 -2.18 12.83
N ASN A 26 12.37 -2.77 13.02
CA ASN A 26 13.58 -2.07 13.50
C ASN A 26 14.59 -1.65 12.41
N GLN A 27 14.26 -1.75 11.12
CA GLN A 27 15.19 -1.40 10.02
C GLN A 27 14.77 -0.21 9.15
N LEU A 28 13.92 0.69 9.64
CA LEU A 28 13.75 2.00 8.98
C LEU A 28 14.78 2.99 9.55
N PRO A 29 15.67 3.57 8.73
CA PRO A 29 16.60 4.58 9.21
C PRO A 29 15.82 5.83 9.62
N VAL A 30 15.90 6.17 10.90
CA VAL A 30 15.46 7.47 11.42
C VAL A 30 16.47 8.51 10.96
N THR A 31 16.11 9.32 9.97
CA THR A 31 16.88 10.51 9.64
C THR A 31 16.63 11.57 10.71
N GLU A 32 17.51 11.64 11.71
CA GLU A 32 17.51 12.75 12.66
C GLU A 32 17.84 14.05 11.93
N ILE A 33 16.88 14.99 11.89
CA ILE A 33 17.13 16.38 11.50
C ILE A 33 17.83 17.05 12.69
N GLY A 34 19.16 16.98 12.69
CA GLY A 34 20.03 17.73 13.58
C GLY A 34 19.86 19.23 13.37
N LYS A 35 19.41 19.92 14.42
CA LYS A 35 19.41 21.38 14.52
C LYS A 35 20.83 21.86 14.77
N ASP A 36 21.49 22.37 13.74
CA ASP A 36 22.67 23.21 13.88
C ASP A 36 22.27 24.57 14.46
N ARG A 37 22.59 24.80 15.74
CA ARG A 37 22.89 26.14 16.24
C ARG A 37 24.13 26.08 17.14
N HIS A 38 25.25 26.47 16.54
CA HIS A 38 26.43 26.96 17.24
C HIS A 38 26.13 28.32 17.89
N GLN A 39 26.45 28.44 19.18
CA GLN A 39 27.03 29.66 19.77
C GLN A 39 27.83 29.24 21.02
N PRO A 40 29.17 29.49 21.07
CA PRO A 40 29.94 29.34 22.29
C PRO A 40 30.18 30.69 22.96
N GLY A 41 30.24 30.67 24.29
CA GLY A 41 31.02 31.62 25.07
C GLY A 41 30.26 32.27 26.22
N PHE A 42 30.59 31.87 27.45
CA PHE A 42 31.10 32.77 28.50
C PHE A 42 31.63 31.91 29.66
N LYS A 43 32.92 32.09 29.99
CA LYS A 43 33.54 31.65 31.25
C LYS A 43 33.88 32.89 32.07
N ASN A 44 33.55 32.89 33.36
CA ASN A 44 34.47 33.15 34.50
C ASN A 44 33.71 33.64 35.74
N GLY A 45 34.08 33.08 36.90
CA GLY A 45 34.29 33.92 38.09
C GLY A 45 33.59 33.52 39.39
N SER A 46 34.45 33.19 40.37
CA SER A 46 34.40 33.52 41.81
C SER A 46 33.64 32.63 42.82
N THR A 47 34.20 32.73 44.03
CA THR A 47 34.24 31.84 45.19
C THR A 47 33.22 32.17 46.28
N GLU A 48 32.87 31.14 47.06
CA GLU A 48 32.42 31.10 48.47
C GLU A 48 31.30 32.03 48.98
N SER A 49 30.17 31.44 49.40
CA SER A 49 29.70 31.47 50.81
C SER A 49 28.31 30.85 50.97
N ALA A 50 28.14 30.16 52.09
CA ALA A 50 26.93 29.46 52.51
C ALA A 50 25.80 30.42 52.95
N PHE A 51 24.56 30.08 52.59
CA PHE A 51 23.35 30.51 53.32
C PHE A 51 22.31 29.38 53.32
N ALA A 52 21.55 29.35 54.41
CA ALA A 52 20.70 28.25 54.87
C ALA A 52 19.43 27.99 54.04
N ALA A 53 19.04 26.71 54.07
CA ALA A 53 17.69 26.12 53.99
C ALA A 53 16.57 26.84 53.21
N PHE A 54 16.17 26.24 52.09
CA PHE A 54 14.76 26.03 51.74
C PHE A 54 14.64 24.63 51.13
N ALA A 55 13.96 23.70 51.82
CA ALA A 55 13.47 22.49 51.17
C ALA A 55 12.34 22.93 50.22
N ILE A 56 12.70 23.16 48.96
CA ILE A 56 11.72 23.33 47.90
C ILE A 56 10.98 21.98 47.79
N PRO A 57 9.64 21.95 47.91
CA PRO A 57 8.92 20.73 47.56
C PRO A 57 9.24 20.43 46.11
N LEU A 58 9.90 19.29 45.86
CA LEU A 58 10.08 18.80 44.50
C LEU A 58 8.71 18.86 43.81
N PRO A 59 8.59 19.49 42.62
CA PRO A 59 7.36 19.38 41.87
C PRO A 59 7.06 17.89 41.76
N ALA A 60 5.84 17.50 42.13
CA ALA A 60 5.35 16.16 41.92
C ALA A 60 5.77 15.76 40.50
N LYS A 61 6.51 14.63 40.39
CA LYS A 61 6.77 14.03 39.09
C LYS A 61 5.46 14.12 38.33
N PRO A 62 5.41 14.75 37.14
CA PRO A 62 4.24 14.55 36.31
C PRO A 62 4.11 13.04 36.23
N HIS A 63 2.94 12.54 36.64
CA HIS A 63 2.53 11.21 36.23
C HIS A 63 2.88 11.17 34.76
N HIS A 64 3.80 10.28 34.40
CA HIS A 64 3.87 9.84 33.03
C HIS A 64 2.47 9.31 32.78
N ASP A 65 1.63 10.15 32.17
CA ASP A 65 0.62 9.67 31.29
C ASP A 65 1.42 8.86 30.28
N ASP A 66 1.54 7.56 30.56
CA ASP A 66 1.78 6.58 29.52
C ASP A 66 0.67 6.85 28.52
N HIS A 67 0.97 7.70 27.55
CA HIS A 67 0.28 7.73 26.27
C HIS A 67 0.47 6.33 25.73
N LYS A 68 -0.44 5.45 26.15
CA LYS A 68 -0.67 4.13 25.62
C LYS A 68 -0.67 4.36 24.13
N SER A 69 0.43 4.00 23.46
CA SER A 69 0.58 4.23 22.03
C SER A 69 -0.67 3.59 21.45
N LYS A 70 -1.57 4.41 20.92
CA LYS A 70 -2.75 3.88 20.25
C LYS A 70 -2.18 3.07 19.13
N THR A 71 -2.29 1.74 19.22
CA THR A 71 -1.91 0.84 18.15
C THR A 71 -2.62 1.35 16.91
N GLU A 72 -1.87 1.97 16.01
CA GLU A 72 -2.45 2.56 14.80
C GLU A 72 -2.99 1.40 13.96
N ALA A 73 -4.24 1.51 13.52
CA ALA A 73 -4.89 0.45 12.79
C ALA A 73 -4.19 0.28 11.43
N LYS A 74 -3.30 -0.71 11.34
CA LYS A 74 -2.61 -1.07 10.10
C LYS A 74 -3.45 -2.07 9.33
N THR A 75 -3.89 -1.68 8.14
CA THR A 75 -4.54 -2.60 7.21
C THR A 75 -3.60 -2.87 6.04
N LEU A 76 -3.48 -4.14 5.66
CA LEU A 76 -2.74 -4.62 4.51
C LEU A 76 -3.75 -5.19 3.51
N ALA A 77 -3.58 -4.90 2.23
CA ALA A 77 -4.32 -5.60 1.18
C ALA A 77 -3.40 -5.86 -0.01
N GLY A 78 -3.74 -6.80 -0.87
CA GLY A 78 -2.93 -7.14 -2.02
C GLY A 78 -3.56 -8.20 -2.91
N GLY A 79 -2.77 -8.65 -3.87
CA GLY A 79 -3.17 -9.69 -4.80
C GLY A 79 -2.11 -9.96 -5.85
N ILE A 80 -2.36 -10.99 -6.65
CA ILE A 80 -1.47 -11.45 -7.71
C ILE A 80 -2.20 -11.30 -9.03
N ILE A 81 -1.57 -10.61 -9.97
CA ILE A 81 -2.07 -10.41 -11.32
C ILE A 81 -1.51 -11.54 -12.19
N THR A 82 -2.41 -12.20 -12.91
CA THR A 82 -2.06 -13.19 -13.92
C THR A 82 -2.53 -12.73 -15.30
N GLY A 83 -1.69 -12.99 -16.30
CA GLY A 83 -1.95 -12.64 -17.67
C GLY A 83 -3.09 -13.45 -18.28
N LEU A 84 -3.93 -12.78 -19.07
CA LEU A 84 -5.02 -13.40 -19.82
C LEU A 84 -4.53 -13.88 -21.19
N ASN A 85 -5.33 -14.75 -21.83
CA ASN A 85 -5.16 -15.12 -23.24
C ASN A 85 -3.76 -15.68 -23.57
N GLY A 86 -3.13 -16.38 -22.63
CA GLY A 86 -1.80 -16.97 -22.80
C GLY A 86 -0.64 -15.97 -22.70
N LEU A 87 -0.91 -14.71 -22.33
CA LEU A 87 0.15 -13.75 -22.03
C LEU A 87 0.87 -14.16 -20.75
N LYS A 88 2.20 -14.22 -20.79
CA LYS A 88 3.03 -14.47 -19.60
C LYS A 88 3.29 -13.15 -18.87
N ILE A 89 2.19 -12.53 -18.43
CA ILE A 89 2.20 -11.37 -17.55
C ILE A 89 1.99 -11.87 -16.14
N GLU A 90 2.87 -11.48 -15.24
CA GLU A 90 2.77 -11.79 -13.82
C GLU A 90 3.01 -10.51 -13.03
N GLY A 91 2.34 -10.36 -11.91
CA GLY A 91 2.54 -9.20 -11.08
C GLY A 91 1.94 -9.37 -9.70
N TYR A 92 2.30 -8.45 -8.82
CA TYR A 92 1.69 -8.35 -7.51
C TYR A 92 1.53 -6.89 -7.14
N PHE A 93 0.61 -6.67 -6.22
CA PHE A 93 0.41 -5.35 -5.63
C PHE A 93 0.17 -5.48 -4.13
N ARG A 94 0.54 -4.43 -3.41
CA ARG A 94 0.41 -4.31 -1.97
C ARG A 94 -0.08 -2.92 -1.63
N PHE A 95 -1.09 -2.86 -0.78
CA PHE A 95 -1.64 -1.65 -0.22
C PHE A 95 -1.42 -1.67 1.30
N VAL A 96 -0.92 -0.58 1.85
CA VAL A 96 -0.77 -0.42 3.30
C VAL A 96 -1.40 0.90 3.72
N GLN A 97 -2.32 0.87 4.68
CA GLN A 97 -2.86 2.06 5.31
C GLN A 97 -2.62 1.98 6.82
N LEU A 98 -1.85 2.94 7.36
CA LEU A 98 -1.45 2.95 8.78
C LEU A 98 -2.55 3.48 9.70
N SER A 99 -3.44 4.33 9.20
CA SER A 99 -4.57 4.87 9.95
C SER A 99 -5.66 5.39 9.01
N ASN A 100 -6.87 5.64 9.53
CA ASN A 100 -8.00 6.16 8.74
C ASN A 100 -7.73 7.49 8.03
N ASN A 101 -6.76 8.28 8.51
CA ASN A 101 -6.42 9.59 7.94
C ASN A 101 -5.12 9.56 7.12
N ALA A 102 -4.37 8.46 7.16
CA ALA A 102 -3.20 8.27 6.32
C ALA A 102 -3.64 7.99 4.87
N GLY A 103 -2.81 8.41 3.91
CA GLY A 103 -2.91 7.90 2.54
C GLY A 103 -2.59 6.40 2.49
N VAL A 104 -3.04 5.74 1.43
CA VAL A 104 -2.72 4.34 1.17
C VAL A 104 -1.39 4.29 0.43
N SER A 105 -0.37 3.67 1.04
CA SER A 105 0.86 3.34 0.35
C SER A 105 0.58 2.18 -0.61
N VAL A 106 0.95 2.37 -1.87
CA VAL A 106 0.79 1.40 -2.95
C VAL A 106 2.17 0.95 -3.41
N ASP A 107 2.39 -0.35 -3.44
CA ASP A 107 3.51 -0.97 -4.14
C ASP A 107 2.95 -1.88 -5.24
N PHE A 108 3.42 -1.69 -6.46
CA PHE A 108 2.91 -2.40 -7.63
C PHE A 108 4.07 -2.87 -8.50
N VAL A 109 4.10 -4.16 -8.82
CA VAL A 109 5.12 -4.76 -9.69
C VAL A 109 4.45 -5.65 -10.74
N VAL A 110 4.80 -5.45 -12.00
CA VAL A 110 4.31 -6.26 -13.13
C VAL A 110 5.46 -6.55 -14.07
N GLU A 111 5.52 -7.79 -14.54
CA GLU A 111 6.53 -8.28 -15.47
C GLU A 111 5.90 -8.83 -16.75
N GLY A 112 6.71 -8.91 -17.81
CA GLY A 112 6.34 -9.56 -19.08
C GLY A 112 5.54 -8.70 -20.07
N LEU A 113 5.39 -7.40 -19.81
CA LEU A 113 4.72 -6.48 -20.76
C LEU A 113 5.52 -6.26 -22.06
N ASP A 114 6.85 -6.39 -22.01
CA ASP A 114 7.75 -6.32 -23.16
C ASP A 114 7.53 -7.42 -24.21
N GLN A 115 6.87 -8.51 -23.84
CA GLN A 115 6.56 -9.60 -24.77
C GLN A 115 5.52 -9.19 -25.84
N LYS A 116 4.72 -8.16 -25.55
CA LYS A 116 3.66 -7.67 -26.42
C LYS A 116 3.81 -6.21 -26.81
N PHE A 117 4.38 -5.38 -25.94
CA PHE A 117 4.42 -3.93 -26.09
C PHE A 117 5.85 -3.40 -26.20
N LYS A 118 6.01 -2.29 -26.92
CA LYS A 118 7.30 -1.58 -26.98
C LYS A 118 7.48 -0.69 -25.75
N ALA A 119 8.74 -0.39 -25.40
CA ALA A 119 9.06 0.42 -24.21
C ALA A 119 8.43 1.82 -24.18
N LYS A 120 8.09 2.40 -25.34
CA LYS A 120 7.43 3.72 -25.42
C LYS A 120 5.91 3.65 -25.32
N GLU A 121 5.32 2.47 -25.44
CA GLU A 121 3.87 2.28 -25.40
C GLU A 121 3.36 2.36 -23.96
N ASP A 122 2.26 3.07 -23.79
CA ASP A 122 1.56 3.19 -22.52
C ASP A 122 0.63 2.00 -22.31
N ILE A 123 0.72 1.43 -21.11
CA ILE A 123 -0.16 0.37 -20.64
C ILE A 123 -0.87 0.91 -19.41
N ASN A 124 -2.20 0.84 -19.43
CA ASN A 124 -3.02 1.42 -18.40
C ASN A 124 -3.38 0.36 -17.34
N TYR A 125 -3.63 0.81 -16.12
CA TYR A 125 -3.99 -0.01 -14.98
C TYR A 125 -4.86 0.79 -14.00
N HIS A 126 -5.95 0.17 -13.55
CA HIS A 126 -7.05 0.84 -12.86
C HIS A 126 -7.67 -0.04 -11.78
N ILE A 127 -8.47 0.54 -10.88
CA ILE A 127 -9.35 -0.20 -9.97
C ILE A 127 -10.79 -0.13 -10.47
N HIS A 128 -11.48 -1.27 -10.51
CA HIS A 128 -12.89 -1.42 -10.90
C HIS A 128 -13.78 -1.82 -9.72
N GLU A 129 -15.08 -1.56 -9.84
CA GLU A 129 -16.05 -1.75 -8.75
C GLU A 129 -16.23 -3.20 -8.30
N LYS A 130 -16.09 -4.20 -9.16
CA LYS A 130 -16.36 -5.59 -8.78
C LYS A 130 -15.08 -6.41 -8.62
N PRO A 131 -15.10 -7.53 -7.86
CA PRO A 131 -14.01 -8.49 -7.82
C PRO A 131 -13.62 -8.98 -9.21
N ALA A 132 -12.39 -9.46 -9.35
CA ALA A 132 -11.89 -9.99 -10.61
C ALA A 132 -12.62 -11.27 -11.01
N THR A 133 -12.91 -11.38 -12.31
CA THR A 133 -13.42 -12.58 -12.96
C THR A 133 -12.29 -13.24 -13.75
N LYS A 134 -12.50 -14.48 -14.20
CA LYS A 134 -11.49 -15.25 -14.93
C LYS A 134 -10.98 -14.55 -16.20
N ASP A 135 -11.84 -13.77 -16.85
CA ASP A 135 -11.56 -13.06 -18.10
C ASP A 135 -11.57 -11.54 -17.94
N CYS A 136 -11.63 -11.05 -16.69
CA CYS A 136 -11.73 -9.64 -16.35
C CYS A 136 -12.96 -8.93 -16.97
N SER A 137 -13.99 -9.69 -17.35
CA SER A 137 -15.25 -9.14 -17.84
C SER A 137 -16.19 -8.76 -16.68
N GLY A 138 -17.13 -7.85 -16.94
CA GLY A 138 -18.21 -7.54 -16.01
C GLY A 138 -17.78 -6.83 -14.72
N LEU A 139 -16.57 -6.25 -14.67
CA LEU A 139 -15.99 -5.62 -13.48
C LEU A 139 -16.68 -4.32 -13.05
N GLY A 140 -17.59 -3.80 -13.87
CA GLY A 140 -18.26 -2.53 -13.62
C GLY A 140 -17.39 -1.31 -13.96
N PRO A 141 -17.82 -0.11 -13.55
CA PRO A 141 -17.13 1.13 -13.87
C PRO A 141 -15.74 1.19 -13.21
N LYS A 142 -14.86 1.98 -13.84
CA LYS A 142 -13.58 2.37 -13.28
C LYS A 142 -13.81 3.31 -12.08
N LEU A 143 -13.21 2.97 -10.94
CA LEU A 143 -13.23 3.78 -9.72
C LEU A 143 -12.00 4.68 -9.63
N ILE A 144 -10.80 4.12 -9.86
CA ILE A 144 -9.51 4.83 -9.78
C ILE A 144 -8.69 4.56 -11.04
N ASP A 145 -8.02 5.60 -11.53
CA ASP A 145 -7.14 5.55 -12.70
C ASP A 145 -5.69 5.85 -12.31
N PHE A 146 -4.97 4.83 -11.87
CA PHE A 146 -3.57 5.00 -11.49
C PHE A 146 -2.66 5.41 -12.65
N SER A 147 -3.04 5.11 -13.89
CA SER A 147 -2.24 5.49 -15.05
C SER A 147 -2.27 6.99 -15.28
N LYS A 148 -3.44 7.60 -15.06
CA LYS A 148 -3.61 9.04 -15.06
C LYS A 148 -2.99 9.71 -13.83
N ASP A 149 -3.20 9.13 -12.65
CA ASP A 149 -2.89 9.80 -11.38
C ASP A 149 -1.42 9.62 -10.95
N HIS A 150 -0.76 8.52 -11.33
CA HIS A 150 0.60 8.16 -10.85
C HIS A 150 1.59 7.76 -11.94
N ARG A 151 1.18 7.74 -13.22
CA ARG A 151 1.88 7.37 -14.48
C ARG A 151 1.51 5.99 -15.03
N PRO A 152 1.38 5.84 -16.37
CA PRO A 152 1.13 4.55 -17.00
C PRO A 152 2.32 3.60 -16.87
N LEU A 153 2.05 2.30 -17.01
CA LEU A 153 3.07 1.27 -17.17
C LEU A 153 3.64 1.34 -18.59
N LYS A 154 4.82 0.72 -18.78
CA LYS A 154 5.55 0.71 -20.06
C LYS A 154 5.80 -0.72 -20.53
N GLY A 155 5.96 -0.90 -21.84
CA GLY A 155 6.33 -2.17 -22.46
C GLY A 155 7.79 -2.56 -22.18
N VAL A 156 8.12 -2.75 -20.92
CA VAL A 156 9.44 -3.15 -20.42
C VAL A 156 9.31 -4.42 -19.59
N LYS A 157 10.43 -5.13 -19.40
CA LYS A 157 10.47 -6.43 -18.72
C LYS A 157 9.85 -6.40 -17.33
N THR A 158 10.18 -5.38 -16.54
CA THR A 158 9.67 -5.20 -15.17
C THR A 158 9.27 -3.74 -14.98
N ASN A 159 8.02 -3.52 -14.59
CA ASN A 159 7.50 -2.25 -14.12
C ASN A 159 7.38 -2.32 -12.60
N ARG A 160 8.01 -1.38 -11.89
CA ARG A 160 7.87 -1.21 -10.44
C ARG A 160 7.43 0.21 -10.13
N GLN A 161 6.34 0.34 -9.40
CA GLN A 161 5.80 1.61 -8.96
C GLN A 161 5.52 1.57 -7.47
N SER A 162 5.89 2.66 -6.78
CA SER A 162 5.56 2.88 -5.38
C SER A 162 5.11 4.32 -5.22
N PHE A 163 3.97 4.55 -4.59
CA PHE A 163 3.39 5.86 -4.37
C PHE A 163 2.43 5.86 -3.18
N ILE A 164 1.97 7.05 -2.79
CA ILE A 164 0.94 7.22 -1.75
C ILE A 164 -0.28 7.84 -2.42
N ASP A 165 -1.44 7.20 -2.24
CA ASP A 165 -2.71 7.69 -2.74
C ASP A 165 -3.64 8.09 -1.58
N HIS A 166 -4.01 9.36 -1.54
CA HIS A 166 -4.86 9.93 -0.48
C HIS A 166 -6.37 9.81 -0.77
N THR A 167 -6.74 9.34 -1.95
CA THR A 167 -8.14 9.13 -2.33
C THR A 167 -8.65 7.75 -1.93
N LEU A 168 -7.72 6.79 -1.76
CA LEU A 168 -8.03 5.41 -1.41
C LEU A 168 -8.29 5.22 0.09
N SER A 169 -8.97 4.12 0.39
CA SER A 169 -8.99 3.57 1.73
C SER A 169 -9.03 2.05 1.72
N LEU A 170 -8.41 1.43 2.72
CA LEU A 170 -8.55 0.02 3.03
C LEU A 170 -9.62 -0.25 4.10
N PHE A 171 -10.18 0.79 4.70
CA PHE A 171 -11.21 0.65 5.71
C PHE A 171 -12.61 0.60 5.06
N PRO A 172 -13.45 -0.39 5.40
CA PRO A 172 -14.75 -0.60 4.77
C PRO A 172 -15.74 0.54 5.03
N VAL A 173 -15.54 1.31 6.11
CA VAL A 173 -16.45 2.40 6.54
C VAL A 173 -16.45 3.59 5.55
N LYS A 174 -15.45 3.70 4.66
CA LYS A 174 -15.35 4.83 3.71
C LYS A 174 -16.09 4.63 2.37
N GLY A 175 -16.95 3.62 2.23
CA GLY A 175 -17.84 3.51 1.05
C GLY A 175 -17.10 3.36 -0.27
N LYS A 176 -17.39 4.20 -1.29
CA LYS A 176 -16.83 4.08 -2.66
C LYS A 176 -15.32 4.25 -2.77
N THR A 177 -14.64 4.76 -1.73
CA THR A 177 -13.18 4.86 -1.69
C THR A 177 -12.51 3.61 -1.14
N SER A 178 -13.29 2.68 -0.56
CA SER A 178 -12.77 1.38 -0.14
C SER A 178 -12.47 0.50 -1.33
N ILE A 179 -11.23 0.04 -1.41
CA ILE A 179 -10.74 -0.81 -2.51
C ILE A 179 -10.70 -2.30 -2.16
N VAL A 180 -11.07 -2.68 -0.94
CA VAL A 180 -11.17 -4.09 -0.54
C VAL A 180 -12.32 -4.75 -1.31
N ASP A 181 -12.11 -5.99 -1.75
CA ASP A 181 -13.03 -6.77 -2.59
C ASP A 181 -13.34 -6.13 -3.96
N ARG A 182 -12.49 -5.19 -4.39
CA ARG A 182 -12.50 -4.61 -5.74
C ARG A 182 -11.48 -5.34 -6.61
N SER A 183 -11.40 -4.99 -7.90
CA SER A 183 -10.37 -5.53 -8.78
C SER A 183 -9.42 -4.46 -9.25
N ILE A 184 -8.15 -4.84 -9.40
CA ILE A 184 -7.18 -4.09 -10.20
C ILE A 184 -7.10 -4.75 -11.58
N THR A 185 -7.02 -3.94 -12.62
CA THR A 185 -6.90 -4.38 -14.01
C THR A 185 -5.66 -3.79 -14.65
N ILE A 186 -5.12 -4.51 -15.63
CA ILE A 186 -4.14 -4.01 -16.59
C ILE A 186 -4.77 -4.19 -17.96
N HIS A 187 -4.74 -3.15 -18.79
CA HIS A 187 -5.22 -3.20 -20.16
C HIS A 187 -4.30 -2.43 -21.10
N ASP A 188 -4.38 -2.72 -22.39
CA ASP A 188 -3.59 -1.97 -23.36
C ASP A 188 -4.04 -0.51 -23.44
N GLY A 189 -3.11 0.40 -23.73
CA GLY A 189 -3.41 1.83 -23.80
C GLY A 189 -4.30 2.25 -24.97
N VAL A 190 -4.48 1.38 -25.97
CA VAL A 190 -5.13 1.71 -27.25
C VAL A 190 -6.50 1.07 -27.40
N THR A 191 -6.62 -0.24 -27.16
CA THR A 191 -7.83 -1.02 -27.45
C THR A 191 -8.70 -1.30 -26.22
N THR A 192 -8.26 -0.89 -25.02
CA THR A 192 -8.88 -1.17 -23.72
C THR A 192 -9.03 -2.67 -23.42
N ASN A 193 -8.26 -3.51 -24.11
CA ASN A 193 -8.30 -4.95 -23.93
C ASN A 193 -7.59 -5.35 -22.64
N TYR A 194 -8.27 -6.13 -21.80
CA TYR A 194 -7.68 -6.64 -20.57
C TYR A 194 -6.50 -7.58 -20.84
N LEU A 195 -5.40 -7.28 -20.17
CA LEU A 195 -4.16 -8.06 -20.18
C LEU A 195 -4.04 -8.93 -18.94
N GLY A 196 -4.63 -8.49 -17.82
CA GLY A 196 -4.65 -9.18 -16.55
C GLY A 196 -5.53 -8.45 -15.54
N CYS A 197 -6.03 -9.17 -14.53
CA CYS A 197 -6.69 -8.57 -13.39
C CYS A 197 -6.54 -9.44 -12.15
N ALA A 198 -6.88 -8.86 -11.00
CA ALA A 198 -6.83 -9.53 -9.72
C ALA A 198 -7.80 -8.86 -8.74
N THR A 199 -8.38 -9.66 -7.84
CA THR A 199 -9.15 -9.14 -6.71
C THR A 199 -8.19 -8.64 -5.63
N ILE A 200 -8.53 -7.51 -5.01
CA ILE A 200 -7.82 -6.91 -3.89
C ILE A 200 -8.35 -7.55 -2.60
N LEU A 201 -7.51 -8.32 -1.92
CA LEU A 201 -7.86 -9.07 -0.71
C LEU A 201 -7.06 -8.52 0.48
N VAL A 202 -7.65 -8.56 1.68
CA VAL A 202 -6.99 -8.20 2.96
C VAL A 202 -6.30 -9.41 3.57
#